data_AF-A0A1R1Y1D6-F1
#
_entry.id   AF-A0A1R1Y1D6-F1
#
_cell.length_a   1.000
_cell.length_b   1.000
_cell.length_c   1.000
_cell.angle_alpha   90.00
_cell.angle_beta   90.00
_cell.angle_gamma   90.00
#
_symmetry.space_group_name_H-M   'P 1'
#
loop_
_entity.id
_entity.type
_entity.pdbx_description
1 polymer ?
#
loop_
_entity_poly.entity_id
_entity_poly.type
_entity_poly.pdbx_seq_one_letter_code
_entity_poly.pdbx_strand_id
1 'polypeptide(L)'
;MESAKLASENMQNTIVQIKTMEQTNKMLKKQYKGVDIEKIYQLQDEMADLLEDTNEIQELMGRSYNVPDDVNEQDLDAELEALEAEWNFEQENKPEAETPSYLDDLNSKLPSAGNINLSELDKELDDIANKPNTGNLENVTT
;
A
#
# COMPACT_ATOMS: atom_id res chain seq x y z
N MET A 1 17.32 -19.88 62.59
CA MET A 1 18.26 -19.63 61.48
C MET A 1 17.55 -19.28 60.16
N GLU A 2 16.23 -19.44 60.04
CA GLU A 2 15.47 -19.17 58.81
C GLU A 2 15.20 -17.68 58.54
N SER A 3 15.01 -16.88 59.59
CA SER A 3 14.81 -15.43 59.50
C SER A 3 16.03 -14.66 58.96
N ALA A 4 17.25 -15.12 59.25
CA ALA A 4 18.47 -14.56 58.66
C ALA A 4 18.63 -14.92 57.17
N LYS A 5 18.14 -16.10 56.78
CA LYS A 5 18.14 -16.55 55.38
C LYS A 5 17.13 -15.76 54.55
N LEU A 6 15.92 -15.56 55.06
CA LEU A 6 14.91 -14.67 54.44
C LEU A 6 15.40 -13.23 54.31
N ALA A 7 16.09 -12.68 55.32
CA ALA A 7 16.67 -11.35 55.22
C ALA A 7 17.77 -11.28 54.13
N SER A 8 18.64 -12.29 54.06
CA SER A 8 19.67 -12.40 53.02
C SER A 8 19.08 -12.52 51.61
N GLU A 9 18.05 -13.34 51.44
CA GLU A 9 17.34 -13.49 50.16
C GLU A 9 16.67 -12.18 49.72
N ASN A 10 16.02 -11.46 50.64
CA ASN A 10 15.45 -10.13 50.35
C ASN A 10 16.53 -9.10 49.97
N MET A 11 17.68 -9.13 50.66
CA MET A 11 18.82 -8.26 50.32
C MET A 11 19.40 -8.62 48.94
N GLN A 12 19.54 -9.91 48.61
CA GLN A 12 19.99 -10.34 47.28
C GLN A 12 19.02 -9.92 46.19
N ASN A 13 17.72 -10.10 46.38
CA ASN A 13 16.69 -9.66 45.45
C ASN A 13 16.75 -8.14 45.23
N THR A 14 16.98 -7.37 46.29
CA THR A 14 17.16 -5.91 46.20
C THR A 14 18.41 -5.54 45.41
N ILE A 15 19.53 -6.23 45.61
CA ILE A 15 20.78 -5.99 44.85
C ILE A 15 20.58 -6.33 43.37
N VAL A 16 19.90 -7.43 43.07
CA VAL A 16 19.55 -7.81 41.69
C VAL A 16 18.68 -6.72 41.06
N GLN A 17 17.66 -6.24 41.76
CA GLN A 17 16.80 -5.16 41.28
C GLN A 17 17.59 -3.87 40.99
N ILE A 18 18.51 -3.47 41.89
CA ILE A 18 19.37 -2.30 41.68
C ILE A 18 20.25 -2.48 40.43
N LYS A 19 20.88 -3.65 40.27
CA LYS A 19 21.70 -3.95 39.09
C LYS A 19 20.89 -3.93 37.79
N THR A 20 19.67 -4.47 37.82
CA THR A 20 18.73 -4.38 36.70
C THR A 20 18.39 -2.93 36.39
N MET A 21 18.10 -2.10 37.40
CA MET A 21 17.82 -0.67 37.20
C MET A 21 19.02 0.08 36.62
N GLU A 22 20.26 -0.23 37.04
CA GLU A 22 21.47 0.36 36.45
C GLU A 22 21.67 -0.06 34.99
N GLN A 23 21.44 -1.33 34.65
CA GLN A 23 21.45 -1.79 33.26
C GLN A 23 20.36 -1.11 32.42
N THR A 24 19.14 -1.00 32.96
CA THR A 24 18.04 -0.28 32.31
C THR A 24 18.40 1.19 32.10
N ASN A 25 19.04 1.86 33.06
CA ASN A 25 19.47 3.25 32.91
C ASN A 25 20.53 3.40 31.81
N LYS A 26 21.48 2.48 31.70
CA LYS A 26 22.48 2.46 30.61
C LYS A 26 21.83 2.22 29.26
N MET A 27 20.86 1.31 29.18
CA MET A 27 20.10 1.04 27.95
C MET A 27 19.24 2.24 27.55
N LEU A 28 18.53 2.86 28.50
CA LEU A 28 17.77 4.09 28.27
C LEU A 28 18.69 5.19 27.76
N LYS A 29 19.84 5.44 28.39
CA LYS A 29 20.82 6.43 27.90
C LYS A 29 21.33 6.11 26.50
N LYS A 30 21.48 4.83 26.13
CA LYS A 30 21.87 4.40 24.80
C LYS A 30 20.75 4.60 23.77
N GLN A 31 19.51 4.30 24.15
CA GLN A 31 18.32 4.58 23.34
C GLN A 31 18.12 6.09 23.16
N TYR A 32 18.21 6.90 24.21
CA TYR A 32 18.14 8.37 24.14
C TYR A 32 19.25 8.98 23.27
N LYS A 33 20.41 8.33 23.15
CA LYS A 33 21.48 8.74 22.23
C LYS A 33 21.24 8.32 20.78
N GLY A 34 20.37 7.34 20.52
CA GLY A 34 20.01 6.86 19.19
C GLY A 34 18.65 7.36 18.71
N VAL A 35 17.91 8.07 19.56
CA VAL A 35 16.71 8.82 19.20
C VAL A 35 17.17 10.19 18.75
N ASP A 36 17.44 10.30 17.45
CA ASP A 36 17.75 11.58 16.82
C ASP A 36 16.49 12.45 16.91
N ILE A 37 16.60 13.60 17.58
CA ILE A 37 15.52 14.60 17.66
C ILE A 37 15.10 15.03 16.24
N GLU A 38 16.04 15.07 15.30
CA GLU A 38 15.78 15.32 13.88
C GLU A 38 14.84 14.28 13.26
N LYS A 39 14.97 12.99 13.62
CA LYS A 39 14.03 11.94 13.19
C LYS A 39 12.67 12.07 13.86
N ILE A 40 12.60 12.57 15.09
CA ILE A 40 11.32 12.86 15.74
C ILE A 40 10.61 14.00 15.02
N TYR A 41 11.33 15.05 14.63
CA TYR A 41 10.76 16.15 13.83
C TYR A 41 10.31 15.64 12.45
N GLN A 42 11.14 14.87 11.75
CA GLN A 42 10.75 14.23 10.48
C GLN A 42 9.52 13.34 10.63
N LEU A 43 9.46 12.51 11.67
CA LEU A 43 8.29 11.65 11.92
C LEU A 43 7.03 12.49 12.23
N GLN A 44 7.19 13.60 12.95
CA GLN A 44 6.08 14.49 13.24
C GLN A 44 5.57 15.20 11.98
N ASP A 45 6.47 15.65 11.12
CA ASP A 45 6.15 16.27 9.83
C ASP A 45 5.48 15.24 8.90
N GLU A 46 6.04 14.03 8.78
CA GLU A 46 5.45 12.91 8.03
C GLU A 46 4.06 12.53 8.56
N MET A 47 3.84 12.55 9.88
CA MET A 47 2.52 12.31 10.48
C MET A 47 1.51 13.41 10.16
N ALA A 48 1.97 14.66 10.00
CA ALA A 48 1.13 15.77 9.58
C ALA A 48 0.73 15.62 8.11
N ASP A 49 1.71 15.32 7.24
CA ASP A 49 1.49 15.07 5.82
C ASP A 49 0.53 13.87 5.60
N LEU A 50 0.71 12.77 6.34
CA LEU A 50 -0.19 11.60 6.27
C LEU A 50 -1.63 11.91 6.70
N LEU A 51 -1.80 12.82 7.67
CA LEU A 51 -3.11 13.25 8.12
C LEU A 51 -3.79 14.14 7.07
N GLU A 52 -3.02 14.98 6.37
CA GLU A 52 -3.49 15.78 5.25
C GLU A 52 -3.91 14.90 4.07
N ASP A 53 -3.06 13.96 3.65
CA ASP A 53 -3.36 12.97 2.61
C ASP A 53 -4.62 12.15 2.97
N THR A 54 -4.77 11.76 4.24
CA THR A 54 -5.94 11.01 4.69
C THR A 54 -7.22 11.85 4.59
N ASN A 55 -7.16 13.15 4.91
CA ASN A 55 -8.30 14.05 4.76
C ASN A 55 -8.61 14.30 3.27
N GLU A 56 -7.59 14.45 2.42
CA GLU A 56 -7.79 14.61 0.97
C GLU A 56 -8.40 13.34 0.35
N ILE A 57 -7.95 12.14 0.76
CA ILE A 57 -8.55 10.87 0.34
C ILE A 57 -10.00 10.78 0.81
N GLN A 58 -10.30 11.16 2.05
CA GLN A 58 -11.67 11.18 2.56
C GLN A 58 -12.54 12.20 1.82
N GLU A 59 -11.99 13.33 1.40
CA GLU A 59 -12.70 14.32 0.59
C GLU A 59 -12.89 13.84 -0.85
N LEU A 60 -11.91 13.17 -1.46
CA LEU A 60 -12.02 12.56 -2.79
C LEU A 60 -12.98 11.37 -2.81
N MET A 61 -13.00 10.55 -1.77
CA MET A 61 -13.97 9.46 -1.61
C MET A 61 -15.34 9.96 -1.18
N GLY A 62 -15.38 11.08 -0.44
CA GLY A 62 -16.58 11.78 0.02
C GLY A 62 -17.16 12.72 -1.03
N ARG A 63 -16.44 13.00 -2.13
CA ARG A 63 -17.00 13.43 -3.40
C ARG A 63 -17.87 12.28 -3.91
N SER A 64 -19.07 12.19 -3.33
CA SER A 64 -20.23 11.72 -4.05
C SER A 64 -20.16 12.42 -5.39
N TYR A 65 -20.00 11.66 -6.47
CA TYR A 65 -20.19 12.17 -7.81
C TYR A 65 -21.41 13.09 -7.73
N ASN A 66 -21.22 14.34 -8.12
CA ASN A 66 -22.17 15.43 -7.92
C ASN A 66 -23.38 15.22 -8.85
N VAL A 67 -24.07 14.08 -8.67
CA VAL A 67 -25.31 13.70 -9.31
C VAL A 67 -26.26 14.83 -8.96
N PRO A 68 -26.67 15.65 -9.94
CA PRO A 68 -27.58 16.75 -9.68
C PRO A 68 -28.81 16.22 -8.95
N ASP A 69 -29.32 16.95 -7.96
CA ASP A 69 -30.52 16.56 -7.20
C ASP A 69 -31.77 16.39 -8.12
N ASP A 70 -31.69 16.93 -9.35
CA ASP A 70 -32.71 16.83 -10.40
C ASP A 70 -32.57 15.57 -11.28
N VAL A 71 -31.54 14.73 -11.10
CA VAL A 71 -31.40 13.45 -11.82
C VAL A 71 -32.31 12.42 -11.18
N ASN A 72 -33.31 11.97 -11.93
CA ASN A 72 -34.25 10.97 -11.49
C ASN A 72 -33.71 9.56 -11.79
N GLU A 73 -33.30 8.83 -10.75
CA GLU A 73 -32.84 7.43 -10.86
C GLU A 73 -33.86 6.54 -11.58
N GLN A 74 -35.16 6.78 -11.37
CA GLN A 74 -36.23 5.98 -11.97
C GLN A 74 -36.36 6.20 -13.48
N ASP A 75 -36.06 7.41 -13.96
CA ASP A 75 -36.05 7.73 -15.39
C ASP A 75 -34.83 7.10 -16.07
N LEU A 76 -33.67 7.19 -15.41
CA LEU A 76 -32.44 6.56 -15.87
C LEU A 76 -32.56 5.03 -15.96
N ASP A 77 -33.18 4.39 -14.97
CA ASP A 77 -33.44 2.95 -14.99
C ASP A 77 -34.34 2.55 -16.18
N ALA A 78 -35.37 3.35 -16.48
CA ALA A 78 -36.24 3.12 -17.62
C ALA A 78 -35.52 3.32 -18.97
N GLU A 79 -34.65 4.32 -19.07
CA GLU A 79 -33.77 4.51 -20.23
C GLU A 79 -32.78 3.35 -20.38
N LEU A 80 -32.24 2.82 -19.27
CA LEU A 80 -31.30 1.69 -19.28
C LEU A 80 -31.98 0.39 -19.74
N GLU A 81 -33.21 0.13 -19.26
CA GLU A 81 -34.02 -1.02 -19.70
C GLU A 81 -34.36 -0.92 -21.19
N ALA A 82 -34.68 0.29 -21.67
CA ALA A 82 -34.92 0.53 -23.10
C ALA A 82 -33.65 0.28 -23.94
N LEU A 83 -32.49 0.74 -23.47
CA LEU A 83 -31.21 0.48 -24.13
C LEU A 83 -30.86 -1.02 -24.12
N GLU A 84 -31.13 -1.73 -23.03
CA GLU A 84 -30.94 -3.19 -22.96
C GLU A 84 -31.84 -3.91 -23.96
N ALA A 85 -33.10 -3.48 -24.09
CA ALA A 85 -34.02 -4.04 -25.08
C ALA A 85 -33.54 -3.79 -26.52
N GLU A 86 -33.04 -2.59 -26.82
CA GLU A 86 -32.45 -2.26 -28.13
C GLU A 86 -31.17 -3.07 -28.39
N TRP A 87 -30.27 -3.15 -27.41
CA TRP A 87 -29.04 -3.94 -27.50
C TRP A 87 -29.33 -5.42 -27.74
N ASN A 88 -30.29 -5.99 -27.01
CA ASN A 88 -30.69 -7.39 -27.17
C ASN A 88 -31.32 -7.63 -28.54
N PHE A 89 -32.14 -6.70 -29.03
CA PHE A 89 -32.69 -6.77 -30.39
C PHE A 89 -31.60 -6.69 -31.45
N GLU A 90 -30.62 -5.80 -31.30
CA GLU A 90 -29.46 -5.74 -32.19
C GLU A 90 -28.62 -7.02 -32.15
N GLN A 91 -28.37 -7.58 -30.97
CA GLN A 91 -27.63 -8.83 -30.80
C GLN A 91 -28.34 -10.02 -31.43
N GLU A 92 -29.68 -10.09 -31.31
CA GLU A 92 -30.49 -11.14 -31.93
C GLU A 92 -30.54 -11.02 -33.46
N ASN A 93 -30.34 -9.81 -34.00
CA ASN A 93 -30.30 -9.54 -35.44
C ASN A 93 -28.88 -9.38 -36.02
N LYS A 94 -27.83 -9.45 -35.19
CA LYS A 94 -26.43 -9.40 -35.62
C LYS A 94 -25.96 -10.80 -36.03
N PRO A 95 -25.21 -10.94 -37.15
CA PRO A 95 -24.49 -12.17 -37.43
C PRO A 95 -23.48 -12.43 -36.30
N GLU A 96 -23.36 -13.69 -35.86
CA GLU A 96 -22.71 -14.19 -34.63
C GLU A 96 -21.21 -13.83 -34.41
N ALA A 97 -20.62 -12.92 -35.20
CA ALA A 97 -19.18 -12.65 -35.24
C ALA A 97 -18.77 -11.18 -35.10
N GLU A 98 -19.69 -10.24 -34.85
CA GLU A 98 -19.32 -8.83 -34.63
C GLU A 98 -19.20 -8.52 -33.13
N THR A 99 -18.00 -8.75 -32.58
CA THR A 99 -17.65 -8.24 -31.26
C THR A 99 -17.45 -6.71 -31.30
N PRO A 100 -17.72 -6.00 -30.20
CA PRO A 100 -17.53 -4.55 -30.17
C PRO A 100 -16.08 -4.16 -30.52
N SER A 101 -15.89 -3.07 -31.28
CA SER A 101 -14.58 -2.68 -31.83
C SER A 101 -13.46 -2.51 -30.78
N TYR A 102 -13.80 -2.18 -29.52
CA TYR A 102 -12.81 -2.10 -28.44
C TYR A 102 -12.23 -3.47 -28.04
N LEU A 103 -12.97 -4.55 -28.28
CA LEU A 103 -12.59 -5.93 -27.96
C LEU A 103 -11.71 -6.52 -29.07
N ASP A 104 -11.97 -6.17 -30.33
CA ASP A 104 -11.10 -6.52 -31.47
C ASP A 104 -9.71 -5.89 -31.32
N ASP A 105 -9.68 -4.64 -30.89
CA ASP A 105 -8.45 -3.90 -30.65
C ASP A 105 -7.63 -4.53 -29.50
N LEU A 106 -8.30 -5.07 -28.47
CA LEU A 106 -7.66 -5.79 -27.36
C LEU A 106 -7.16 -7.17 -27.78
N ASN A 107 -7.95 -7.90 -28.56
CA ASN A 107 -7.62 -9.26 -29.03
C ASN A 107 -6.43 -9.25 -30.01
N SER A 108 -6.24 -8.16 -30.76
CA SER A 108 -5.07 -7.96 -31.62
C SER A 108 -3.79 -7.57 -30.86
N LYS A 109 -3.93 -6.99 -29.65
CA LYS A 109 -2.82 -6.49 -28.83
C LYS A 109 -2.39 -7.44 -27.71
N LEU A 110 -3.22 -8.40 -27.33
CA LEU A 110 -2.82 -9.43 -26.37
C LEU A 110 -2.07 -10.59 -27.05
N PRO A 111 -0.93 -11.04 -26.49
CA PRO A 111 -0.29 -12.25 -26.96
C PRO A 111 -1.20 -13.46 -26.68
N SER A 112 -1.46 -14.27 -27.72
CA SER A 112 -2.19 -15.53 -27.55
C SER A 112 -1.44 -16.44 -26.57
N ALA A 113 -2.16 -16.99 -25.59
CA ALA A 113 -1.61 -17.80 -24.49
C ALA A 113 -0.84 -19.06 -24.94
N GLY A 114 -0.85 -19.39 -26.24
CA GLY A 114 -0.06 -20.48 -26.82
C GLY A 114 1.40 -20.15 -27.12
N ASN A 115 1.82 -18.88 -27.04
CA ASN A 115 3.12 -18.43 -27.58
C ASN A 115 4.05 -17.81 -26.53
N ILE A 116 3.77 -17.96 -25.23
CA ILE A 116 4.66 -17.47 -24.18
C ILE A 116 5.83 -18.45 -24.08
N ASN A 117 7.00 -18.07 -24.59
CA ASN A 117 8.24 -18.79 -24.32
C ASN A 117 8.68 -18.46 -22.88
N LEU A 118 8.27 -19.28 -21.92
CA LEU A 118 8.64 -19.13 -20.50
C LEU A 118 10.17 -19.03 -20.29
N SER A 119 10.97 -19.56 -21.22
CA SER A 119 12.44 -19.51 -21.18
C SER A 119 13.05 -18.13 -21.43
N GLU A 120 12.34 -17.20 -22.06
CA GLU A 120 12.81 -15.82 -22.25
C GLU A 120 12.52 -14.96 -21.01
N LEU A 121 11.41 -15.24 -20.31
CA LEU A 121 11.03 -14.56 -19.08
C LEU A 121 12.00 -14.87 -17.92
N ASP A 122 12.48 -16.10 -17.83
CA ASP A 122 13.49 -16.50 -16.84
C ASP A 122 14.83 -15.76 -17.05
N LYS A 123 15.23 -15.52 -18.31
CA LYS A 123 16.44 -14.74 -18.61
C LYS A 123 16.28 -13.26 -18.26
N GLU A 124 15.11 -12.70 -18.51
CA GLU A 124 14.82 -11.30 -18.19
C GLU A 124 14.80 -11.07 -16.67
N LEU A 125 14.28 -12.03 -15.90
CA LEU A 125 14.33 -12.01 -14.44
C LEU A 125 15.76 -12.14 -13.88
N ASP A 126 16.61 -12.98 -14.47
CA ASP A 126 18.01 -13.13 -14.08
C ASP A 126 18.84 -11.85 -14.39
N ASP A 127 18.54 -11.16 -15.49
CA ASP A 127 19.19 -9.90 -15.86
C ASP A 127 18.78 -8.74 -14.94
N ILE A 128 17.53 -8.73 -14.46
CA ILE A 128 17.05 -7.75 -13.47
C ILE A 128 17.65 -8.03 -12.09
N ALA A 129 17.78 -9.30 -11.71
CA ALA A 129 18.34 -9.69 -10.41
C ALA A 129 19.85 -9.44 -10.30
N ASN A 130 20.61 -9.50 -11.41
CA ASN A 130 22.07 -9.41 -11.41
C ASN A 130 22.65 -8.07 -11.88
N LYS A 131 21.84 -7.06 -12.20
CA LYS A 131 22.38 -5.73 -12.51
C LYS A 131 22.81 -5.02 -11.22
N PRO A 132 24.09 -4.65 -11.04
CA PRO A 132 24.50 -3.85 -9.89
C PRO A 132 23.78 -2.50 -9.95
N ASN A 133 23.12 -2.14 -8.85
CA ASN A 133 22.43 -0.86 -8.66
C ASN A 133 23.43 0.29 -8.82
N THR A 134 23.61 0.76 -10.05
CA THR A 134 24.29 2.01 -10.36
C THR A 134 23.22 3.09 -10.51
N GLY A 135 22.56 3.36 -9.39
CA GLY A 135 21.79 4.57 -9.18
C GLY A 135 22.73 5.76 -9.28
N ASN A 136 22.54 6.51 -10.36
CA ASN A 136 23.19 7.75 -10.71
C ASN A 136 23.05 8.79 -9.56
N LEU A 137 24.13 9.09 -8.83
CA LEU A 137 24.23 10.25 -7.92
C LEU A 137 25.20 11.34 -8.43
N GLU A 138 25.70 11.23 -9.65
CA GLU A 138 26.20 12.40 -10.38
C GLU A 138 24.97 12.96 -11.11
N ASN A 139 24.23 13.90 -10.50
CA ASN A 139 24.18 15.28 -10.96
C ASN A 139 23.27 16.12 -10.03
N VAL A 140 23.70 16.45 -8.81
CA VAL A 140 23.23 17.67 -8.11
C VAL A 140 24.34 18.23 -7.22
N THR A 141 25.44 18.68 -7.81
CA THR A 141 26.28 19.73 -7.19
C THR A 141 27.04 20.48 -8.28
N THR A 142 26.45 21.54 -8.80
CA THR A 142 27.08 22.84 -9.16
C THR A 142 25.97 23.83 -9.39
#